data_AF-F6UIJ7-F1
#
_entry.id   AF-F6UIJ7-F1
#
_cell.length_a   1.000
_cell.length_b   1.000
_cell.length_c   1.000
_cell.angle_alpha   90.00
_cell.angle_beta   90.00
_cell.angle_gamma   90.00
#
_symmetry.space_group_name_H-M   'P 1'
#
loop_
_entity.id
_entity.type
_entity.pdbx_description
1 polymer ?
#
loop_
_entity_poly.entity_id
_entity_poly.type
_entity_poly.pdbx_seq_one_letter_code
_entity_poly.pdbx_strand_id
1 'polypeptide(L)'
;MGSFRGHAVPGSFFLFFGFWWSVKYTLKYVCKKNKRTCFFGSRAGFQRLEIIEGLVKISMSLTGMTAEQFVPEGPHLNLYNYEEKHWVYLMNWQHATMYFFFGLSGLVDILCFTTHALPVSLSKMMLSNAFFVEGFVFYFHTHGRMMLDIYIHHLLFLSITGAAILVFLEFFFRSNIVLELLRSSFVLLQGSWFWQIAFVLYPPNGGPEWNQTDHGNIMFLTICFCWHYAFTYFILGVNYAFITWLIGSKLKKTFPADMRLLKNTERDQESEEEI
;
A
#
# COMPACT_ATOMS: atom_id res chain seq x y z
N MET A 1 -5.66 -3.18 -20.91
CA MET A 1 -6.80 -3.58 -20.05
C MET A 1 -7.16 -5.04 -20.24
N GLY A 2 -7.96 -5.60 -19.34
CA GLY A 2 -8.49 -6.97 -19.49
C GLY A 2 -7.39 -7.99 -19.78
N SER A 3 -6.31 -7.96 -19.00
CA SER A 3 -5.17 -8.83 -19.24
C SER A 3 -4.46 -9.17 -17.94
N PHE A 4 -3.63 -10.22 -17.99
CA PHE A 4 -2.80 -10.61 -16.86
C PHE A 4 -1.95 -9.44 -16.34
N ARG A 5 -1.24 -8.74 -17.24
CA ARG A 5 -0.41 -7.57 -16.87
C ARG A 5 -1.24 -6.42 -16.31
N GLY A 6 -2.45 -6.22 -16.85
CA GLY A 6 -3.39 -5.20 -16.36
C GLY A 6 -3.80 -5.38 -14.91
N HIS A 7 -3.69 -6.59 -14.36
CA HIS A 7 -3.98 -6.88 -12.95
C HIS A 7 -2.69 -7.06 -12.12
N ALA A 8 -1.68 -7.76 -12.66
CA ALA A 8 -0.44 -8.05 -11.95
C ALA A 8 0.38 -6.78 -11.64
N VAL A 9 0.39 -5.79 -12.54
CA VAL A 9 1.12 -4.52 -12.34
C VAL A 9 0.53 -3.70 -11.18
N PRO A 10 -0.77 -3.32 -11.18
CA PRO A 10 -1.34 -2.61 -10.03
C PRO A 10 -1.27 -3.46 -8.75
N GLY A 11 -1.49 -4.77 -8.83
CA GLY A 11 -1.33 -5.68 -7.69
C GLY A 11 0.06 -5.60 -7.05
N SER A 12 1.11 -5.54 -7.87
CA SER A 12 2.49 -5.40 -7.40
C SER A 12 2.73 -4.05 -6.70
N PHE A 13 2.15 -2.96 -7.18
CA PHE A 13 2.25 -1.66 -6.52
C PHE A 13 1.57 -1.66 -5.15
N PHE A 14 0.36 -2.22 -5.05
CA PHE A 14 -0.33 -2.33 -3.77
C PHE A 14 0.41 -3.26 -2.80
N LEU A 15 0.99 -4.37 -3.26
CA LEU A 15 1.85 -5.20 -2.42
C LEU A 15 3.07 -4.44 -1.90
N PHE A 16 3.75 -3.69 -2.76
CA PHE A 16 4.89 -2.86 -2.38
C PHE A 16 4.50 -1.81 -1.33
N PHE A 17 3.43 -1.03 -1.56
CA PHE A 17 2.97 -0.01 -0.61
C PHE A 17 2.47 -0.62 0.71
N GLY A 18 1.71 -1.71 0.66
CA GLY A 18 1.23 -2.42 1.85
C GLY A 18 2.38 -2.92 2.72
N PHE A 19 3.40 -3.53 2.09
CA PHE A 19 4.61 -3.98 2.77
C PHE A 19 5.42 -2.80 3.34
N TRP A 20 5.67 -1.80 2.50
CA TRP A 20 6.39 -0.59 2.89
C TRP A 20 5.74 0.11 4.09
N TRP A 21 4.42 0.25 4.07
CA TRP A 21 3.68 0.82 5.19
C TRP A 21 3.77 -0.03 6.45
N SER A 22 3.61 -1.36 6.35
CA SER A 22 3.82 -2.28 7.48
C SER A 22 5.19 -2.07 8.14
N VAL A 23 6.25 -1.90 7.34
CA VAL A 23 7.61 -1.62 7.82
C VAL A 23 7.70 -0.22 8.44
N LYS A 24 7.25 0.82 7.73
CA LYS A 24 7.33 2.23 8.15
C LYS A 24 6.68 2.46 9.51
N TYR A 25 5.44 2.00 9.68
CA TYR A 25 4.68 2.25 10.91
C TYR A 25 5.22 1.45 12.10
N THR A 26 5.65 0.21 11.86
CA THR A 26 6.35 -0.58 12.90
C THR A 26 7.64 0.12 13.33
N LEU A 27 8.47 0.56 12.38
CA LEU A 27 9.71 1.27 12.67
C LEU A 27 9.43 2.53 13.50
N LYS A 28 8.45 3.33 13.08
CA LYS A 28 8.00 4.53 13.79
C LYS A 28 7.56 4.22 15.23
N TYR A 29 6.77 3.17 15.43
CA TYR A 29 6.30 2.77 16.76
C TYR A 29 7.44 2.31 17.67
N VAL A 30 8.29 1.39 17.20
CA VAL A 30 9.40 0.86 18.00
C VAL A 30 10.43 1.95 18.31
N CYS A 31 10.73 2.83 17.35
CA CYS A 31 11.62 3.97 17.56
C CYS A 31 11.05 4.98 18.57
N LYS A 32 9.74 5.26 18.53
CA LYS A 32 9.08 6.14 19.52
C LYS A 32 9.12 5.55 20.94
N LYS A 33 9.01 4.22 21.06
CA LYS A 33 9.12 3.51 22.35
C LYS A 33 10.55 3.56 22.90
N ASN A 34 11.55 3.48 22.02
CA ASN A 34 12.98 3.42 22.37
C ASN A 34 13.70 4.76 22.10
N LYS A 35 13.33 5.80 22.86
CA LYS A 35 13.70 7.23 22.68
C LYS A 35 15.18 7.60 22.42
N ARG A 36 16.15 6.70 22.64
CA ARG A 36 17.60 7.05 22.71
C ARG A 36 18.47 6.72 21.48
N THR A 37 18.02 5.95 20.49
CA THR A 37 18.95 5.42 19.45
C THR A 37 18.46 5.43 18.01
N CYS A 38 17.22 5.83 17.72
CA CYS A 38 16.73 5.77 16.34
C CYS A 38 17.11 7.03 15.54
N PHE A 39 18.29 7.03 14.93
CA PHE A 39 18.70 8.04 13.93
C PHE A 39 17.70 8.13 12.75
N PHE A 40 17.09 6.99 12.39
CA PHE A 40 16.00 6.89 11.41
C PHE A 40 14.67 7.50 11.89
N GLY A 41 14.55 7.83 13.18
CA GLY A 41 13.32 8.32 13.80
C GLY A 41 13.24 9.86 13.89
N SER A 42 14.18 10.59 13.30
CA SER A 42 14.15 12.05 13.33
C SER A 42 12.91 12.58 12.59
N ARG A 43 12.34 13.69 13.09
CA ARG A 43 11.18 14.34 12.46
C ARG A 43 11.44 14.67 11.00
N ALA A 44 12.64 15.14 10.68
CA ALA A 44 13.09 15.44 9.32
C ALA A 44 13.20 14.19 8.44
N GLY A 45 13.67 13.06 8.99
CA GLY A 45 13.73 11.78 8.27
C GLY A 45 12.33 11.30 7.85
N PHE A 46 11.37 11.32 8.77
CA PHE A 46 9.99 10.97 8.45
C PHE A 46 9.36 11.92 7.44
N GLN A 47 9.59 13.24 7.56
CA GLN A 47 9.12 14.20 6.55
C GLN A 47 9.66 13.89 5.15
N ARG A 48 10.94 13.54 5.02
CA ARG A 48 11.53 13.13 3.73
C ARG A 48 10.88 11.86 3.18
N LEU A 49 10.59 10.88 4.03
CA LEU A 49 9.89 9.65 3.60
C LEU A 49 8.49 9.94 3.07
N GLU A 50 7.73 10.83 3.71
CA GLU A 50 6.40 11.20 3.22
C GLU A 50 6.47 11.96 1.88
N ILE A 51 7.48 12.83 1.68
CA ILE A 51 7.72 13.49 0.38
C ILE A 51 8.09 12.47 -0.69
N ILE A 52 8.97 11.51 -0.39
CA ILE A 52 9.35 10.44 -1.32
C ILE A 52 8.13 9.58 -1.67
N GLU A 53 7.29 9.21 -0.70
CA GLU A 53 6.03 8.50 -0.97
C GLU A 53 5.11 9.29 -1.89
N GLY A 54 4.96 10.59 -1.64
CA GLY A 54 4.21 11.49 -2.51
C GLY A 54 4.73 11.51 -3.95
N LEU A 55 6.06 11.60 -4.12
CA LEU A 55 6.71 11.54 -5.43
C LEU A 55 6.46 10.20 -6.13
N VAL A 56 6.62 9.08 -5.42
CA VAL A 56 6.38 7.73 -5.97
C VAL A 56 4.93 7.59 -6.42
N LYS A 57 3.96 8.05 -5.61
CA LYS A 57 2.53 8.05 -5.98
C LYS A 57 2.27 8.86 -7.25
N ILE A 58 2.82 10.07 -7.36
CA ILE A 58 2.69 10.91 -8.56
C ILE A 58 3.30 10.22 -9.77
N SER A 59 4.54 9.74 -9.68
CA SER A 59 5.24 9.10 -10.80
C SER A 59 4.52 7.85 -11.29
N MET A 60 4.07 6.98 -10.38
CA MET A 60 3.29 5.78 -10.73
C MET A 60 1.95 6.14 -11.35
N SER A 61 1.25 7.14 -10.79
CA SER A 61 -0.05 7.59 -11.29
C SER A 61 0.06 8.19 -12.69
N LEU A 62 1.05 9.05 -12.92
CA LEU A 62 1.30 9.62 -14.26
C LEU A 62 1.66 8.53 -15.27
N THR A 63 2.49 7.57 -14.87
CA THR A 63 2.85 6.44 -15.75
C THR A 63 1.63 5.56 -16.06
N GLY A 64 0.76 5.31 -15.07
CA GLY A 64 -0.49 4.59 -15.26
C GLY A 64 -1.44 5.33 -16.20
N MET A 65 -1.62 6.64 -16.00
CA MET A 65 -2.44 7.48 -16.88
C MET A 65 -1.91 7.49 -18.31
N THR A 66 -0.60 7.69 -18.51
CA THR A 66 -0.02 7.71 -19.85
C THR A 66 -0.10 6.34 -20.52
N ALA A 67 0.13 5.25 -19.78
CA ALA A 67 -0.03 3.90 -20.29
C ALA A 67 -1.48 3.61 -20.69
N GLU A 68 -2.48 4.02 -19.89
CA GLU A 68 -3.89 3.80 -20.25
C GLU A 68 -4.34 4.65 -21.43
N GLN A 69 -3.77 5.84 -21.63
CA GLN A 69 -4.18 6.76 -22.70
C GLN A 69 -3.44 6.55 -24.03
N PHE A 70 -2.16 6.17 -23.99
CA PHE A 70 -1.26 6.26 -25.15
C PHE A 70 -0.60 4.93 -25.56
N VAL A 71 -1.01 3.80 -24.99
CA VAL A 71 -0.71 2.50 -25.63
C VAL A 71 -1.29 2.47 -27.06
N PRO A 72 -0.75 1.68 -28.00
CA PRO A 72 -1.20 1.66 -29.40
C PRO A 72 -2.71 1.44 -29.58
N GLU A 73 -3.34 0.69 -28.68
CA GLU A 73 -4.77 0.40 -28.66
C GLU A 73 -5.54 1.29 -27.66
N GLY A 74 -5.01 2.47 -27.34
CA GLY A 74 -5.53 3.39 -26.35
C GLY A 74 -6.54 4.40 -26.91
N PRO A 75 -7.24 5.15 -26.04
CA PRO A 75 -8.16 6.21 -26.46
C PRO A 75 -7.46 7.45 -27.06
N HIS A 76 -6.16 7.65 -26.81
CA HIS A 76 -5.40 8.83 -27.26
C HIS A 76 -6.09 10.17 -26.94
N LEU A 77 -6.64 10.30 -25.72
CA LEU A 77 -7.42 11.44 -25.23
C LEU A 77 -8.77 11.67 -25.94
N ASN A 78 -9.20 10.76 -26.81
CA ASN A 78 -10.55 10.79 -27.38
C ASN A 78 -11.52 10.07 -26.44
N LEU A 79 -12.50 10.80 -25.92
CA LEU A 79 -13.54 10.24 -25.04
C LEU A 79 -14.74 9.71 -25.84
N TYR A 80 -15.07 10.36 -26.94
CA TYR A 80 -16.26 10.07 -27.73
C TYR A 80 -15.94 10.18 -29.22
N ASN A 81 -16.39 9.19 -29.99
CA ASN A 81 -16.36 9.24 -31.44
C ASN A 81 -17.69 9.84 -31.91
N TYR A 82 -17.65 11.09 -32.39
CA TYR A 82 -18.85 11.78 -32.87
C TYR A 82 -19.37 11.26 -34.21
N GLU A 83 -18.51 10.65 -35.03
CA GLU A 83 -18.89 10.07 -36.32
C GLU A 83 -19.66 8.77 -36.10
N GLU A 84 -19.12 7.88 -35.28
CA GLU A 84 -19.71 6.56 -34.98
C GLU A 84 -20.70 6.60 -33.80
N LYS A 85 -20.84 7.76 -33.14
CA LYS A 85 -21.76 8.02 -32.03
C LYS A 85 -21.61 7.06 -30.85
N HIS A 86 -20.39 6.68 -30.51
CA HIS A 86 -20.11 5.81 -29.37
C HIS A 86 -19.01 6.37 -28.46
N TRP A 87 -18.94 5.82 -27.25
CA TRP A 87 -17.86 6.11 -26.30
C TRP A 87 -16.61 5.29 -26.64
N VAL A 88 -15.44 5.91 -26.48
CA VAL A 88 -14.15 5.31 -26.84
C VAL A 88 -13.48 4.79 -25.56
N TYR A 89 -13.26 3.47 -25.50
CA TYR A 89 -12.45 2.81 -24.46
C TYR A 89 -12.73 3.30 -23.02
N LEU A 90 -14.01 3.32 -22.60
CA LEU A 90 -14.43 3.83 -21.28
C LEU A 90 -13.73 3.15 -20.09
N MET A 91 -13.35 1.89 -20.24
CA MET A 91 -12.58 1.21 -19.20
C MET A 91 -11.26 1.95 -18.97
N ASN A 92 -10.52 2.33 -20.02
CA ASN A 92 -9.23 3.06 -19.93
C ASN A 92 -9.40 4.39 -19.22
N TRP A 93 -10.52 5.08 -19.48
CA TRP A 93 -10.89 6.31 -18.78
C TRP A 93 -11.19 6.09 -17.30
N GLN A 94 -11.85 4.99 -16.93
CA GLN A 94 -12.07 4.62 -15.53
C GLN A 94 -10.73 4.42 -14.79
N HIS A 95 -9.79 3.67 -15.36
CA HIS A 95 -8.46 3.50 -14.74
C HIS A 95 -7.66 4.80 -14.69
N ALA A 96 -7.66 5.59 -15.77
CA ALA A 96 -7.01 6.91 -15.78
C ALA A 96 -7.56 7.82 -14.67
N THR A 97 -8.88 7.77 -14.42
CA THR A 97 -9.52 8.49 -13.32
C THR A 97 -9.03 7.99 -11.97
N MET A 98 -8.94 6.68 -11.74
CA MET A 98 -8.39 6.14 -10.50
C MET A 98 -6.95 6.60 -10.26
N TYR A 99 -6.08 6.49 -11.27
CA TYR A 99 -4.69 6.95 -11.17
C TYR A 99 -4.61 8.44 -10.87
N PHE A 100 -5.45 9.26 -11.49
CA PHE A 100 -5.50 10.70 -11.22
C PHE A 100 -5.71 11.00 -9.73
N PHE A 101 -6.65 10.32 -9.05
CA PHE A 101 -6.90 10.53 -7.62
C PHE A 101 -5.75 10.06 -6.72
N PHE A 102 -5.07 8.97 -7.06
CA PHE A 102 -3.84 8.58 -6.36
C PHE A 102 -2.69 9.58 -6.58
N GLY A 103 -2.60 10.16 -7.78
CA GLY A 103 -1.65 11.24 -8.10
C GLY A 103 -1.94 12.50 -7.28
N LEU A 104 -3.20 12.90 -7.17
CA LEU A 104 -3.63 14.00 -6.28
C LEU A 104 -3.29 13.73 -4.82
N SER A 105 -3.47 12.49 -4.33
CA SER A 105 -3.03 12.12 -2.98
C SER A 105 -1.53 12.32 -2.81
N GLY A 106 -0.70 11.91 -3.78
CA GLY A 106 0.74 12.11 -3.73
C GLY A 106 1.15 13.58 -3.75
N LEU A 107 0.48 14.41 -4.54
CA LEU A 107 0.69 15.85 -4.56
C LEU A 107 0.41 16.49 -3.20
N VAL A 108 -0.72 16.11 -2.59
CA VAL A 108 -1.11 16.61 -1.27
C VAL A 108 -0.13 16.17 -0.20
N ASP A 109 0.42 14.95 -0.26
CA ASP A 109 1.48 14.52 0.64
C ASP A 109 2.69 15.47 0.55
N ILE A 110 3.20 15.75 -0.65
CA ILE A 110 4.35 16.67 -0.82
C ILE A 110 4.03 18.06 -0.27
N LEU A 111 2.86 18.61 -0.58
CA LEU A 111 2.46 19.95 -0.12
C LEU A 111 2.33 20.01 1.41
N CYS A 112 1.72 19.01 2.05
CA CYS A 112 1.59 18.92 3.50
C CYS A 112 2.94 18.83 4.24
N PHE A 113 3.98 18.27 3.61
CA PHE A 113 5.29 18.07 4.24
C PHE A 113 6.38 19.06 3.78
N THR A 114 6.09 19.88 2.77
CA THR A 114 7.00 20.95 2.27
C THR A 114 6.51 22.34 2.66
N THR A 115 5.19 22.54 2.76
CA THR A 115 4.59 23.85 3.06
C THR A 115 3.93 23.85 4.44
N HIS A 116 3.83 25.03 5.06
CA HIS A 116 3.06 25.22 6.29
C HIS A 116 1.58 25.55 6.05
N ALA A 117 1.16 25.62 4.77
CA ALA A 117 -0.17 26.09 4.40
C ALA A 117 -1.27 25.04 4.61
N LEU A 118 -0.92 23.75 4.61
CA LEU A 118 -1.89 22.65 4.67
C LEU A 118 -1.72 21.81 5.94
N PRO A 119 -2.82 21.39 6.59
CA PRO A 119 -2.74 20.51 7.74
C PRO A 119 -2.31 19.11 7.30
N VAL A 120 -1.40 18.48 8.05
CA VAL A 120 -0.92 17.12 7.75
C VAL A 120 -2.07 16.09 7.67
N SER A 121 -3.18 16.31 8.37
CA SER A 121 -4.36 15.43 8.30
C SER A 121 -4.99 15.36 6.90
N LEU A 122 -4.77 16.36 6.05
CA LEU A 122 -5.26 16.38 4.67
C LEU A 122 -4.63 15.25 3.83
N SER A 123 -3.37 14.89 4.08
CA SER A 123 -2.70 13.74 3.42
C SER A 123 -3.50 12.44 3.59
N LYS A 124 -3.95 12.16 4.82
CA LYS A 124 -4.76 10.98 5.15
C LYS A 124 -6.13 11.05 4.51
N MET A 125 -6.79 12.20 4.58
CA MET A 125 -8.10 12.40 3.96
C MET A 125 -8.05 12.16 2.44
N MET A 126 -7.01 12.68 1.77
CA MET A 126 -6.87 12.52 0.32
C MET A 126 -6.49 11.10 -0.10
N LEU A 127 -5.69 10.40 0.71
CA LEU A 127 -5.44 8.97 0.48
C LEU A 127 -6.71 8.13 0.66
N SER A 128 -7.51 8.41 1.70
CA SER A 128 -8.80 7.74 1.92
C SER A 128 -9.74 8.00 0.73
N ASN A 129 -9.82 9.25 0.27
CA ASN A 129 -10.62 9.64 -0.88
C ASN A 129 -10.19 8.90 -2.16
N ALA A 130 -8.89 8.73 -2.38
CA ALA A 130 -8.38 7.97 -3.53
C ALA A 130 -8.85 6.50 -3.49
N PHE A 131 -8.79 5.85 -2.34
CA PHE A 131 -9.33 4.49 -2.18
C PHE A 131 -10.86 4.43 -2.32
N PHE A 132 -11.60 5.42 -1.82
CA PHE A 132 -13.06 5.47 -2.03
C PHE A 132 -13.43 5.62 -3.51
N VAL A 133 -12.72 6.48 -4.25
CA VAL A 133 -12.92 6.63 -5.70
C VAL A 133 -12.55 5.34 -6.43
N GLU A 134 -11.43 4.71 -6.08
CA GLU A 134 -11.05 3.39 -6.62
C GLU A 134 -12.15 2.36 -6.39
N GLY A 135 -12.65 2.23 -5.16
CA GLY A 135 -13.73 1.30 -4.83
C GLY A 135 -15.01 1.61 -5.62
N PHE A 136 -15.41 2.87 -5.69
CA PHE A 136 -16.55 3.31 -6.49
C PHE A 136 -16.41 2.93 -7.96
N VAL A 137 -15.26 3.20 -8.56
CA VAL A 137 -14.99 2.85 -9.97
C VAL A 137 -15.04 1.33 -10.15
N PHE A 138 -14.37 0.54 -9.31
CA PHE A 138 -14.37 -0.93 -9.42
C PHE A 138 -15.74 -1.57 -9.26
N TYR A 139 -16.59 -1.00 -8.40
CA TYR A 139 -17.97 -1.48 -8.24
C TYR A 139 -18.75 -1.40 -9.57
N PHE A 140 -18.59 -0.32 -10.33
CA PHE A 140 -19.24 -0.16 -11.64
C PHE A 140 -18.41 -0.71 -12.82
N HIS A 141 -17.12 -0.97 -12.63
CA HIS A 141 -16.18 -1.46 -13.65
C HIS A 141 -16.54 -2.82 -14.24
N THR A 142 -17.24 -3.65 -13.48
CA THR A 142 -17.59 -5.03 -13.87
C THR A 142 -19.04 -5.19 -14.35
N HIS A 143 -19.77 -4.09 -14.53
CA HIS A 143 -21.14 -4.17 -15.00
C HIS A 143 -21.21 -4.84 -16.38
N GLY A 144 -22.08 -5.86 -16.51
CA GLY A 144 -22.26 -6.62 -17.76
C GLY A 144 -21.25 -7.74 -18.00
N ARG A 145 -20.36 -8.06 -17.06
CA ARG A 145 -19.42 -9.21 -17.17
C ARG A 145 -20.03 -10.51 -16.64
N MET A 146 -19.29 -11.61 -16.79
CA MET A 146 -19.70 -12.93 -16.30
C MET A 146 -19.67 -13.00 -14.76
N MET A 147 -20.44 -13.94 -14.19
CA MET A 147 -20.68 -14.04 -12.74
C MET A 147 -19.39 -14.17 -11.92
N LEU A 148 -18.46 -15.04 -12.35
CA LEU A 148 -17.19 -15.24 -11.66
C LEU A 148 -16.30 -13.98 -11.69
N ASP A 149 -16.19 -13.31 -12.84
CA ASP A 149 -15.46 -12.04 -13.00
C ASP A 149 -16.04 -10.94 -12.09
N ILE A 150 -17.36 -10.78 -12.06
CA ILE A 150 -18.05 -9.87 -11.14
C ILE A 150 -17.69 -10.22 -9.69
N TYR A 151 -17.81 -11.49 -9.31
CA TYR A 151 -17.61 -11.94 -7.94
C TYR A 151 -16.20 -11.66 -7.41
N ILE A 152 -15.16 -11.99 -8.18
CA ILE A 152 -13.77 -11.76 -7.75
C ILE A 152 -13.42 -10.28 -7.64
N HIS A 153 -14.00 -9.42 -8.48
CA HIS A 153 -13.84 -7.97 -8.38
C HIS A 153 -14.64 -7.38 -7.21
N HIS A 154 -15.77 -7.99 -6.81
CA HIS A 154 -16.48 -7.59 -5.59
C HIS A 154 -15.66 -7.88 -4.33
N LEU A 155 -14.91 -8.99 -4.30
CA LEU A 155 -13.96 -9.26 -3.22
C LEU A 155 -12.81 -8.24 -3.20
N LEU A 156 -12.33 -7.82 -4.37
CA LEU A 156 -11.36 -6.72 -4.48
C LEU A 156 -11.94 -5.42 -3.92
N PHE A 157 -13.14 -5.04 -4.35
CA PHE A 157 -13.88 -3.88 -3.86
C PHE A 157 -13.98 -3.88 -2.33
N LEU A 158 -14.32 -5.02 -1.71
CA LEU A 158 -14.38 -5.15 -0.26
C LEU A 158 -13.04 -4.80 0.40
N SER A 159 -11.92 -5.28 -0.15
CA SER A 159 -10.59 -4.98 0.38
C SER A 159 -10.24 -3.48 0.27
N ILE A 160 -10.59 -2.85 -0.87
CA ILE A 160 -10.39 -1.42 -1.13
C ILE A 160 -11.21 -0.58 -0.16
N THR A 161 -12.50 -0.88 0.01
CA THR A 161 -13.38 -0.15 0.93
C THR A 161 -12.90 -0.29 2.37
N GLY A 162 -12.43 -1.48 2.77
CA GLY A 162 -11.79 -1.69 4.07
C GLY A 162 -10.58 -0.77 4.27
N ALA A 163 -9.68 -0.71 3.28
CA ALA A 163 -8.54 0.22 3.32
C ALA A 163 -8.98 1.68 3.39
N ALA A 164 -9.98 2.10 2.59
CA ALA A 164 -10.50 3.46 2.57
C ALA A 164 -11.04 3.91 3.94
N ILE A 165 -11.85 3.06 4.56
CA ILE A 165 -12.43 3.28 5.90
C ILE A 165 -11.31 3.36 6.94
N LEU A 166 -10.32 2.48 6.90
CA LEU A 166 -9.23 2.51 7.88
C LEU A 166 -8.35 3.76 7.76
N VAL A 167 -8.04 4.20 6.53
CA VAL A 167 -7.36 5.50 6.33
C VAL A 167 -8.22 6.64 6.86
N PHE A 168 -9.53 6.60 6.63
CA PHE A 168 -10.47 7.60 7.16
C PHE A 168 -10.49 7.61 8.69
N LEU A 169 -10.43 6.45 9.34
CA LEU A 169 -10.33 6.36 10.80
C LEU A 169 -8.99 6.89 11.32
N GLU A 170 -7.88 6.71 10.60
CA GLU A 170 -6.57 7.30 10.95
C GLU A 170 -6.61 8.84 11.00
N PHE A 171 -7.51 9.48 10.26
CA PHE A 171 -7.72 10.93 10.33
C PHE A 171 -8.19 11.37 11.74
N PHE A 172 -9.09 10.59 12.36
CA PHE A 172 -9.58 10.85 13.71
C PHE A 172 -8.63 10.31 14.80
N PHE A 173 -8.14 9.07 14.63
CA PHE A 173 -7.34 8.35 15.62
C PHE A 173 -5.85 8.34 15.27
N ARG A 174 -5.21 9.50 15.38
CA ARG A 174 -3.82 9.71 14.96
C ARG A 174 -2.82 8.81 15.71
N SER A 175 -1.84 8.27 14.99
CA SER A 175 -0.72 7.48 15.53
C SER A 175 -1.11 6.19 16.25
N ASN A 176 -2.26 5.59 15.91
CA ASN A 176 -2.62 4.27 16.36
C ASN A 176 -2.03 3.20 15.43
N ILE A 177 -0.98 2.51 15.89
CA ILE A 177 -0.31 1.49 15.09
C ILE A 177 -1.24 0.35 14.67
N VAL A 178 -2.26 0.01 15.48
CA VAL A 178 -3.20 -1.06 15.15
C VAL A 178 -3.98 -0.68 13.89
N LEU A 179 -4.45 0.56 13.78
CA LEU A 179 -5.13 1.06 12.58
C LEU A 179 -4.16 1.13 11.39
N GLU A 180 -2.95 1.62 11.60
CA GLU A 180 -1.93 1.74 10.54
C GLU A 180 -1.51 0.37 9.97
N LEU A 181 -1.41 -0.65 10.82
CA LEU A 181 -1.12 -2.03 10.43
C LEU A 181 -2.35 -2.70 9.80
N LEU A 182 -3.54 -2.54 10.38
CA LEU A 182 -4.77 -3.09 9.82
C LEU A 182 -4.99 -2.54 8.41
N ARG A 183 -4.82 -1.23 8.20
CA ARG A 183 -4.86 -0.63 6.85
C ARG A 183 -3.83 -1.27 5.92
N SER A 184 -2.60 -1.46 6.38
CA SER A 184 -1.54 -2.09 5.59
C SER A 184 -1.91 -3.54 5.20
N SER A 185 -2.62 -4.28 6.07
CA SER A 185 -3.11 -5.62 5.77
C SER A 185 -4.15 -5.65 4.64
N PHE A 186 -5.07 -4.68 4.60
CA PHE A 186 -6.07 -4.56 3.54
C PHE A 186 -5.44 -4.18 2.20
N VAL A 187 -4.41 -3.33 2.21
CA VAL A 187 -3.68 -2.95 0.99
C VAL A 187 -2.86 -4.13 0.46
N LEU A 188 -2.23 -4.92 1.34
CA LEU A 188 -1.59 -6.18 0.95
C LEU A 188 -2.60 -7.18 0.38
N LEU A 189 -3.78 -7.29 1.00
CA LEU A 189 -4.85 -8.16 0.54
C LEU A 189 -5.29 -7.74 -0.86
N GLN A 190 -5.60 -6.46 -1.07
CA GLN A 190 -5.91 -5.86 -2.37
C GLN A 190 -4.84 -6.22 -3.42
N GLY A 191 -3.56 -5.99 -3.11
CA GLY A 191 -2.46 -6.28 -4.03
C GLY A 191 -2.32 -7.76 -4.38
N SER A 192 -2.40 -8.64 -3.37
CA SER A 192 -2.37 -10.09 -3.60
C SER A 192 -3.60 -10.60 -4.37
N TRP A 193 -4.74 -9.94 -4.17
CA TRP A 193 -5.99 -10.33 -4.81
C TRP A 193 -6.05 -9.89 -6.26
N PHE A 194 -5.45 -8.76 -6.62
CA PHE A 194 -5.19 -8.41 -8.02
C PHE A 194 -4.41 -9.51 -8.75
N TRP A 195 -3.39 -10.08 -8.11
CA TRP A 195 -2.67 -11.24 -8.67
C TRP A 195 -3.58 -12.46 -8.80
N GLN A 196 -4.42 -12.74 -7.80
CA GLN A 196 -5.39 -13.84 -7.89
C GLN A 196 -6.35 -13.65 -9.08
N ILE A 197 -6.89 -12.44 -9.28
CA ILE A 197 -7.72 -12.10 -10.44
C ILE A 197 -6.95 -12.34 -11.74
N ALA A 198 -5.68 -11.93 -11.81
CA ALA A 198 -4.83 -12.15 -12.98
C ALA A 198 -4.73 -13.65 -13.32
N PHE A 199 -4.48 -14.52 -12.34
CA PHE A 199 -4.37 -15.96 -12.56
C PHE A 199 -5.69 -16.63 -12.92
N VAL A 200 -6.81 -16.20 -12.34
CA VAL A 200 -8.13 -16.80 -12.59
C VAL A 200 -8.67 -16.42 -13.96
N LEU A 201 -8.61 -15.13 -14.33
CA LEU A 201 -9.17 -14.64 -15.58
C LEU A 201 -8.21 -14.77 -16.76
N TYR A 202 -6.89 -14.79 -16.51
CA TYR A 202 -5.87 -14.79 -17.55
C TYR A 202 -4.78 -15.81 -17.22
N PRO A 203 -5.12 -17.12 -17.16
CA PRO A 203 -4.18 -18.16 -16.78
C PRO A 203 -2.90 -18.09 -17.63
N PRO A 204 -1.72 -17.96 -17.01
CA PRO A 204 -0.46 -17.87 -17.75
C PRO A 204 -0.23 -19.15 -18.54
N ASN A 205 0.41 -19.03 -19.71
CA ASN A 205 0.73 -20.14 -20.61
C ASN A 205 -0.48 -20.86 -21.23
N GLY A 206 -1.67 -20.23 -21.23
CA GLY A 206 -2.86 -20.78 -21.90
C GLY A 206 -3.43 -22.02 -21.20
N GLY A 207 -3.28 -22.11 -19.88
CA GLY A 207 -3.96 -23.13 -19.07
C GLY A 207 -5.49 -23.08 -19.24
N PRO A 208 -6.21 -24.14 -18.84
CA PRO A 208 -7.65 -24.21 -19.02
C PRO A 208 -8.35 -23.04 -18.34
N GLU A 209 -9.29 -22.42 -19.05
CA GLU A 209 -10.10 -21.33 -18.50
C GLU A 209 -11.00 -21.84 -17.36
N TRP A 210 -11.19 -20.99 -16.35
CA TRP A 210 -12.09 -21.29 -15.25
C TRP A 210 -13.55 -21.26 -15.73
N ASN A 211 -14.35 -22.23 -15.31
CA ASN A 211 -15.77 -22.21 -15.60
C ASN A 211 -16.45 -21.04 -14.85
N GLN A 212 -16.91 -20.04 -15.62
CA GLN A 212 -17.42 -18.77 -15.13
C GLN A 212 -18.81 -18.87 -14.48
N THR A 213 -19.51 -19.99 -14.64
CA THR A 213 -20.83 -20.26 -14.06
C THR A 213 -20.80 -21.34 -12.98
N ASP A 214 -19.64 -21.94 -12.73
CA ASP A 214 -19.48 -22.97 -11.70
C ASP A 214 -19.51 -22.36 -10.29
N HIS A 215 -20.49 -22.79 -9.50
CA HIS A 215 -20.63 -22.39 -8.11
C HIS A 215 -19.45 -22.83 -7.24
N GLY A 216 -18.81 -23.96 -7.56
CA GLY A 216 -17.63 -24.46 -6.84
C GLY A 216 -16.46 -23.47 -6.90
N ASN A 217 -16.29 -22.78 -8.03
CA ASN A 217 -15.27 -21.76 -8.21
C ASN A 217 -15.53 -20.55 -7.29
N ILE A 218 -16.78 -20.13 -7.13
CA ILE A 218 -17.16 -19.06 -6.22
C ILE A 218 -16.79 -19.43 -4.78
N MET A 219 -17.21 -20.61 -4.32
CA MET A 219 -16.92 -21.09 -2.96
C MET A 219 -15.41 -21.20 -2.70
N PHE A 220 -14.66 -21.76 -3.66
CA PHE A 220 -13.20 -21.89 -3.57
C PHE A 220 -12.53 -20.52 -3.46
N LEU A 221 -12.95 -19.54 -4.27
CA LEU A 221 -12.39 -18.20 -4.25
C LEU A 221 -12.75 -17.44 -2.98
N THR A 222 -13.92 -17.68 -2.38
CA THR A 222 -14.23 -17.16 -1.04
C THR A 222 -13.21 -17.66 -0.01
N ILE A 223 -12.92 -18.95 -0.01
CA ILE A 223 -11.94 -19.57 0.89
C ILE A 223 -10.54 -19.01 0.61
N CYS A 224 -10.16 -18.92 -0.66
CA CYS A 224 -8.88 -18.38 -1.11
C CYS A 224 -8.70 -16.93 -0.62
N PHE A 225 -9.72 -16.08 -0.72
CA PHE A 225 -9.68 -14.71 -0.21
C PHE A 225 -9.37 -14.63 1.29
N CYS A 226 -10.00 -15.50 2.09
CA CYS A 226 -9.72 -15.60 3.52
C CYS A 226 -8.29 -16.04 3.80
N TRP A 227 -7.74 -16.99 3.03
CA TRP A 227 -6.34 -17.41 3.15
C TRP A 227 -5.35 -16.33 2.76
N HIS A 228 -5.63 -15.57 1.70
CA HIS A 228 -4.86 -14.37 1.35
C HIS A 228 -4.83 -13.39 2.53
N TYR A 229 -5.98 -13.15 3.16
CA TYR A 229 -6.06 -12.24 4.31
C TYR A 229 -5.31 -12.78 5.54
N ALA A 230 -5.43 -14.08 5.84
CA ALA A 230 -4.62 -14.71 6.90
C ALA A 230 -3.12 -14.57 6.62
N PHE A 231 -2.70 -14.71 5.36
CA PHE A 231 -1.31 -14.56 4.95
C PHE A 231 -0.82 -13.11 5.09
N THR A 232 -1.67 -12.09 4.90
CA THR A 232 -1.26 -10.71 5.18
C THR A 232 -0.93 -10.51 6.66
N TYR A 233 -1.69 -11.08 7.59
CA TYR A 233 -1.34 -11.05 9.01
C TYR A 233 -0.01 -11.74 9.32
N PHE A 234 0.27 -12.86 8.64
CA PHE A 234 1.56 -13.53 8.76
C PHE A 234 2.72 -12.59 8.35
N ILE A 235 2.61 -11.95 7.18
CA ILE A 235 3.61 -10.96 6.70
C ILE A 235 3.79 -9.84 7.73
N LEU A 236 2.69 -9.28 8.24
CA LEU A 236 2.71 -8.23 9.25
C LEU A 236 3.42 -8.67 10.54
N GLY A 237 3.13 -9.89 11.01
CA GLY A 237 3.73 -10.47 12.21
C GLY A 237 5.24 -10.67 12.05
N VAL A 238 5.66 -11.23 10.91
CA VAL A 238 7.09 -11.41 10.57
C VAL A 238 7.80 -10.06 10.50
N ASN A 239 7.23 -9.08 9.80
CA ASN A 239 7.78 -7.72 9.72
C ASN A 239 7.92 -7.08 11.10
N TYR A 240 6.88 -7.19 11.93
CA TYR A 240 6.87 -6.63 13.28
C TYR A 240 7.95 -7.24 14.17
N ALA A 241 8.06 -8.58 14.17
CA ALA A 241 9.07 -9.32 14.91
C ALA A 241 10.48 -8.97 14.42
N PHE A 242 10.69 -8.96 13.11
CA PHE A 242 11.98 -8.65 12.50
C PHE A 242 12.46 -7.24 12.86
N ILE A 243 11.62 -6.22 12.71
CA ILE A 243 11.98 -4.83 13.01
C ILE A 243 12.27 -4.64 14.51
N THR A 244 11.45 -5.25 15.36
CA THR A 244 11.64 -5.19 16.82
C THR A 244 12.97 -5.85 17.21
N TRP A 245 13.28 -7.02 16.64
CA TRP A 245 14.56 -7.70 16.83
C TRP A 245 15.75 -6.87 16.30
N LEU A 246 15.63 -6.28 15.12
CA LEU A 246 16.69 -5.48 14.50
C LEU A 246 17.01 -4.24 15.33
N ILE A 247 15.99 -3.50 15.81
CA ILE A 247 16.20 -2.35 16.69
C ILE A 247 16.75 -2.80 18.06
N GLY A 248 16.20 -3.88 18.63
CA GLY A 248 16.66 -4.44 19.90
C GLY A 248 18.13 -4.89 19.86
N SER A 249 18.56 -5.50 18.77
CA SER A 249 19.95 -5.93 18.58
C SER A 249 20.91 -4.75 18.42
N LYS A 250 20.51 -3.68 17.72
CA LYS A 250 21.31 -2.45 17.62
C LYS A 250 21.46 -1.76 18.97
N LEU A 251 20.38 -1.67 19.76
CA LEU A 251 20.44 -1.20 21.15
C LEU A 251 21.45 -2.01 21.96
N LYS A 252 21.33 -3.35 21.93
CA LYS A 252 22.28 -4.25 22.59
C LYS A 252 23.71 -4.17 22.07
N LYS A 253 24.01 -3.54 20.92
CA LYS A 253 25.40 -3.33 20.45
C LYS A 253 25.98 -1.99 20.87
N THR A 254 25.15 -0.96 21.05
CA THR A 254 25.61 0.36 21.48
C THR A 254 25.89 0.39 23.00
N PHE A 255 25.03 -0.23 23.81
CA PHE A 255 25.15 -0.22 25.28
C PHE A 255 26.27 -1.08 25.92
N PRO A 256 26.77 -2.20 25.35
CA PRO A 256 27.88 -2.95 25.94
C PRO A 256 29.22 -2.20 25.88
N ALA A 257 29.38 -1.30 24.90
CA ALA A 257 30.62 -0.54 24.75
C ALA A 257 30.74 0.52 25.86
N ASP A 258 29.67 1.27 26.13
CA ASP A 258 29.65 2.31 27.17
C ASP A 258 29.75 1.72 28.59
N MET A 259 29.17 0.54 28.82
CA MET A 259 29.23 -0.14 30.12
C MET A 259 30.58 -0.81 30.38
N ARG A 260 31.30 -1.23 29.33
CA ARG A 260 32.71 -1.67 29.44
C ARG A 260 33.66 -0.50 29.65
N LEU A 261 33.39 0.66 29.04
CA LEU A 261 34.19 1.88 29.25
C LEU A 261 34.04 2.40 30.67
N LEU A 262 32.83 2.55 31.19
CA LEU A 262 32.59 2.95 32.58
C LEU A 262 33.26 2.01 33.58
N LYS A 263 33.14 0.70 33.38
CA LYS A 263 33.78 -0.29 34.27
C LYS A 263 35.31 -0.26 34.20
N ASN A 264 35.88 0.09 33.05
CA ASN A 264 37.34 0.26 32.93
C ASN A 264 37.78 1.57 33.59
N THR A 265 37.03 2.66 33.43
CA THR A 265 37.33 3.95 34.08
C THR A 265 37.20 3.89 35.60
N GLU A 266 36.18 3.23 36.14
CA GLU A 266 36.06 3.00 37.59
C GLU A 266 37.21 2.15 38.12
N ARG A 267 37.63 1.12 37.38
CA ARG A 267 38.76 0.26 37.77
C ARG A 267 40.12 0.98 37.68
N ASP A 268 40.28 1.85 36.69
CA ASP A 268 41.51 2.65 36.53
C ASP A 268 41.58 3.73 37.62
N GLN A 269 40.44 4.33 38.01
CA GLN A 269 40.35 5.26 39.16
C GLN A 269 40.62 4.57 40.51
N GLU A 270 40.06 3.39 40.75
CA GLU A 270 40.37 2.61 41.97
C GLU A 270 41.86 2.25 42.06
N SER A 271 42.53 2.03 40.92
CA SER A 271 43.97 1.73 40.89
C SER A 271 44.88 2.95 41.06
N GLU A 272 44.41 4.17 40.77
CA GLU A 272 45.15 5.41 41.00
C GLU A 272 45.03 5.91 42.45
N GLU A 273 43.95 5.56 43.17
CA GLU A 273 43.76 5.91 44.59
C GLU A 273 44.52 4.99 45.57
N GLU A 274 45.06 3.86 45.11
CA GLU A 274 45.83 2.89 45.92
C GLU A 274 47.37 3.11 45.89
N ILE A 275 47.87 4.21 45.31
CA ILE A 275 49.31 4.58 45.26
C ILE A 275 49.58 5.81 46.13
#